data_AF-A0A924WK59-F1
#
_entry.id   AF-A0A924WK59-F1
#
_cell.length_a   1.000
_cell.length_b   1.000
_cell.length_c   1.000
_cell.angle_alpha   90.00
_cell.angle_beta   90.00
_cell.angle_gamma   90.00
#
_symmetry.space_group_name_H-M   'P 1'
#
loop_
_entity.id
_entity.type
_entity.pdbx_description
1 polymer ?
#
loop_
_entity_poly.entity_id
_entity_poly.type
_entity_poly.pdbx_seq_one_letter_code
_entity_poly.pdbx_strand_id
1 'polypeptide(L)'
;MSDAPFPTLFNLDQIERSIPYDPTVDTPVAKPVPIDPDPRHALERQFPHVLARIIGLWGSPMCCEYLQSLMVMDRGEVRQGFPIELIEDLIMLDYCHNYRPGLPPALK
;
A
#
# COMPACT_ATOMS: atom_id res chain seq x y z
N MET A 1 29.84 -5.42 -37.73
CA MET A 1 29.08 -6.57 -37.23
C MET A 1 29.92 -7.22 -36.14
N SER A 2 29.68 -6.90 -34.87
CA SER A 2 30.33 -7.57 -33.74
C SER A 2 29.32 -8.54 -33.15
N ASP A 3 29.49 -9.81 -33.50
CA ASP A 3 28.66 -10.93 -33.02
C ASP A 3 29.41 -11.63 -31.88
N ALA A 4 29.69 -10.86 -30.82
CA ALA A 4 30.34 -11.40 -29.62
C ALA A 4 29.25 -11.94 -28.68
N PRO A 5 29.20 -13.25 -28.38
CA PRO A 5 28.22 -13.78 -27.45
C PRO A 5 28.44 -13.19 -26.06
N PHE A 6 27.33 -12.89 -25.36
CA PHE A 6 27.39 -12.42 -23.99
C PHE A 6 28.11 -13.46 -23.12
N PRO A 7 29.07 -13.05 -22.28
CA PRO A 7 29.74 -13.97 -21.38
C PRO A 7 28.72 -14.55 -20.39
N THR A 8 28.74 -15.86 -20.21
CA THR A 8 27.94 -16.55 -19.19
C THR A 8 28.47 -16.15 -17.81
N LEU A 9 27.85 -15.13 -17.19
CA LEU A 9 28.29 -14.59 -15.89
C LEU A 9 28.04 -15.56 -14.73
N PHE A 10 27.07 -16.47 -14.88
CA PHE A 10 26.69 -17.41 -13.83
C PHE A 10 26.39 -18.78 -14.42
N ASN A 11 26.88 -19.83 -13.76
CA ASN A 11 26.54 -21.20 -14.09
C ASN A 11 25.30 -21.62 -13.30
N LEU A 12 24.21 -21.97 -13.98
CA LEU A 12 22.94 -22.38 -13.36
C LEU A 12 23.12 -23.52 -12.35
N ASP A 13 23.96 -24.52 -12.66
CA ASP A 13 24.25 -25.64 -11.76
C ASP A 13 25.02 -25.20 -10.50
N GLN A 14 25.76 -24.10 -10.53
CA GLN A 14 26.39 -23.53 -9.34
C GLN A 14 25.40 -22.70 -8.51
N ILE A 15 24.49 -21.97 -9.16
CA ILE A 15 23.50 -21.13 -8.46
C ILE A 15 22.59 -22.01 -7.61
N GLU A 16 22.03 -23.08 -8.18
CA GLU A 16 21.09 -23.95 -7.47
C GLU A 16 21.72 -24.64 -6.25
N ARG A 17 23.03 -24.93 -6.32
CA ARG A 17 23.76 -25.56 -5.20
C ARG A 17 24.18 -24.58 -4.10
N SER A 18 24.16 -23.28 -4.38
CA SER A 18 24.67 -22.25 -3.48
C SER A 18 23.58 -21.56 -2.67
N ILE A 19 22.32 -21.75 -3.03
CA ILE A 19 21.18 -21.19 -2.27
C ILE A 19 20.98 -22.10 -1.05
N PRO A 20 21.31 -21.64 0.17
CA PRO A 20 21.03 -22.42 1.37
C PRO A 20 19.51 -22.48 1.54
N TYR A 21 18.98 -23.66 1.89
CA TYR A 21 17.58 -23.78 2.28
C TYR A 21 17.30 -22.86 3.47
N ASP A 22 16.37 -21.92 3.31
CA ASP A 22 15.89 -21.05 4.37
C ASP A 22 14.45 -21.44 4.69
N PRO A 23 14.19 -22.09 5.84
CA PRO A 23 12.83 -22.51 6.21
C PRO A 23 11.86 -21.32 6.31
N THR A 24 12.34 -20.09 6.47
CA THR A 24 11.49 -18.88 6.47
C THR A 24 10.97 -18.53 5.07
N VAL A 25 11.71 -18.88 4.02
CA VAL A 25 11.42 -18.54 2.61
C VAL A 25 10.83 -19.74 1.86
N ASP A 26 11.37 -20.93 2.13
CA ASP A 26 11.03 -22.18 1.44
C ASP A 26 9.79 -22.88 2.02
N THR A 27 9.20 -22.33 3.09
CA THR A 27 7.87 -22.76 3.52
C THR A 27 6.90 -22.45 2.37
N PRO A 28 6.13 -23.44 1.84
CA PRO A 28 5.17 -23.18 0.78
C PRO A 28 4.22 -22.08 1.25
N VAL A 29 4.33 -20.92 0.60
CA VAL A 29 3.57 -19.71 0.91
C VAL A 29 2.11 -20.09 1.13
N ALA A 30 1.61 -19.78 2.33
CA ALA A 30 0.21 -19.93 2.70
C ALA A 30 -0.65 -19.35 1.56
N LYS A 31 -1.62 -20.15 1.08
CA LYS A 31 -2.65 -19.84 0.05
C LYS A 31 -2.34 -18.59 -0.80
N PRO A 32 -2.10 -18.71 -2.12
CA PRO A 32 -1.88 -17.55 -2.98
C PRO A 32 -2.94 -16.51 -2.68
N VAL A 33 -2.51 -15.31 -2.27
CA VAL A 33 -3.41 -14.20 -1.99
C VAL A 33 -4.29 -14.07 -3.23
N PRO A 34 -5.62 -14.18 -3.12
CA PRO A 34 -6.50 -14.05 -4.26
C PRO A 34 -6.16 -12.73 -4.96
N ILE A 35 -5.65 -12.82 -6.19
CA ILE A 35 -5.41 -11.65 -7.02
C ILE A 35 -6.81 -11.10 -7.29
N ASP A 36 -7.13 -9.96 -6.69
CA ASP A 36 -8.42 -9.30 -6.92
C ASP A 36 -8.53 -9.03 -8.43
N PRO A 37 -9.58 -9.55 -9.11
CA PRO A 37 -9.74 -9.36 -10.54
C PRO A 37 -9.97 -7.90 -10.93
N ASP A 38 -10.39 -7.04 -9.99
CA ASP A 38 -10.52 -5.60 -10.22
C ASP A 38 -9.26 -4.88 -9.72
N PRO A 39 -8.52 -4.18 -10.61
CA PRO A 39 -7.32 -3.43 -10.22
C PRO A 39 -7.64 -2.21 -9.35
N ARG A 40 -8.90 -1.82 -9.24
CA ARG A 40 -9.32 -0.62 -8.47
C ARG A 40 -9.29 -0.89 -6.98
N HIS A 41 -8.81 0.11 -6.25
CA HIS A 41 -8.77 0.07 -4.81
C HIS A 41 -10.18 -0.07 -4.20
N ALA A 42 -10.31 -0.69 -3.02
CA ALA A 42 -11.60 -0.85 -2.36
C ALA A 42 -12.29 0.50 -2.09
N LEU A 43 -11.52 1.55 -1.80
CA LEU A 43 -12.01 2.92 -1.63
C LEU A 43 -12.68 3.46 -2.90
N GLU A 44 -12.11 3.19 -4.08
CA GLU A 44 -12.65 3.62 -5.37
C GLU A 44 -13.94 2.87 -5.72
N ARG A 45 -13.99 1.57 -5.43
CA ARG A 45 -15.14 0.70 -5.71
C ARG A 45 -16.33 1.00 -4.81
N GLN A 46 -16.08 1.15 -3.51
CA GLN A 46 -17.15 1.24 -2.50
C GLN A 46 -17.51 2.68 -2.15
N PHE A 47 -16.56 3.62 -2.24
CA PHE A 47 -16.73 5.00 -1.78
C PHE A 47 -16.26 6.04 -2.81
N PRO A 48 -16.77 6.02 -4.05
CA PRO A 48 -16.31 6.92 -5.12
C PRO A 48 -16.48 8.42 -4.77
N HIS A 49 -17.49 8.75 -3.97
CA HIS A 49 -17.73 10.13 -3.50
C HIS A 49 -16.68 10.59 -2.47
N VAL A 50 -16.19 9.69 -1.62
CA VAL A 50 -15.12 9.98 -0.67
C VAL A 50 -13.82 10.21 -1.43
N LEU A 51 -13.49 9.32 -2.37
CA LEU A 51 -12.30 9.47 -3.20
C LEU A 51 -12.32 10.78 -4.00
N ALA A 52 -13.43 11.12 -4.65
CA ALA A 52 -13.57 12.39 -5.37
C ALA A 52 -13.37 13.61 -4.45
N ARG A 53 -13.85 13.52 -3.20
CA ARG A 53 -13.66 14.59 -2.21
C ARG A 53 -12.20 14.70 -1.77
N ILE A 54 -11.52 13.58 -1.52
CA ILE A 54 -10.09 13.55 -1.19
C ILE A 54 -9.28 14.20 -2.32
N ILE A 55 -9.51 13.79 -3.58
CA ILE A 55 -8.82 14.36 -4.74
C ILE A 55 -9.05 15.88 -4.82
N GLY A 56 -10.28 16.34 -4.63
CA GLY A 56 -10.61 17.76 -4.69
C GLY A 56 -10.02 18.60 -3.53
N LEU A 57 -9.72 17.98 -2.38
CA LEU A 57 -9.13 18.66 -1.22
C LEU A 57 -7.61 18.51 -1.15
N TRP A 58 -7.02 17.62 -1.97
CA TRP A 58 -5.63 17.19 -1.89
C TRP A 58 -4.65 18.36 -1.95
N GLY A 59 -3.68 18.37 -1.03
CA GLY A 59 -2.70 19.45 -0.92
C GLY A 59 -3.20 20.70 -0.18
N SER A 60 -4.45 20.71 0.29
CA SER A 60 -4.97 21.74 1.18
C SER A 60 -5.04 21.25 2.63
N PRO A 61 -4.98 22.15 3.64
CA PRO A 61 -5.11 21.75 5.04
C PRO A 61 -6.45 21.07 5.34
N MET A 62 -7.50 21.37 4.55
CA MET A 62 -8.83 20.77 4.69
C MET A 62 -8.83 19.27 4.37
N CYS A 63 -7.83 18.76 3.62
CA CYS A 63 -7.71 17.33 3.34
C CYS A 63 -7.39 16.54 4.63
N CYS A 64 -6.48 17.06 5.46
CA CYS A 64 -6.08 16.44 6.72
C CYS A 64 -7.29 16.36 7.68
N GLU A 65 -8.03 17.46 7.84
CA GLU A 65 -9.26 17.48 8.64
C GLU A 65 -10.31 16.49 8.12
N TYR A 66 -10.45 16.40 6.80
CA TYR A 66 -11.38 15.46 6.17
C TYR A 66 -10.96 14.01 6.41
N LEU A 67 -9.69 13.65 6.19
CA LEU A 67 -9.17 12.29 6.45
C LEU A 67 -9.34 11.89 7.91
N GLN A 68 -9.01 12.77 8.85
CA GLN A 68 -9.23 12.52 10.28
C GLN A 68 -10.72 12.33 10.59
N SER A 69 -11.61 13.10 9.95
CA SER A 69 -13.06 12.95 10.14
C SER A 69 -13.61 11.60 9.68
N LEU A 70 -12.98 10.97 8.67
CA LEU A 70 -13.35 9.64 8.18
C LEU A 70 -12.92 8.52 9.12
N MET A 71 -11.86 8.74 9.90
CA MET A 71 -11.35 7.78 10.89
C MET A 71 -12.12 7.80 12.22
N VAL A 72 -12.86 8.88 12.50
CA VAL A 72 -13.66 8.99 13.74
C VAL A 72 -14.91 8.11 13.65
N MET A 73 -14.94 7.06 14.46
CA MET A 73 -16.03 6.08 14.54
C MET A 73 -17.31 6.62 15.21
N ASP A 74 -17.25 7.76 15.90
CA ASP A 74 -18.30 8.22 16.79
C ASP A 74 -18.99 9.50 16.28
N ARG A 75 -19.76 9.36 15.21
CA ARG A 75 -20.77 10.36 14.82
C ARG A 75 -22.14 9.70 14.72
N GLY A 76 -22.71 9.32 15.87
CA GLY A 76 -24.15 9.13 16.05
C GLY A 76 -24.82 7.99 15.24
N GLU A 77 -25.20 6.95 15.97
CA GLU A 77 -26.20 5.89 15.74
C GLU A 77 -26.27 5.08 14.43
N VAL A 78 -25.84 5.54 13.23
CA VAL A 78 -26.19 4.79 11.98
C VAL A 78 -25.08 4.75 10.91
N ARG A 79 -23.81 4.97 11.25
CA ARG A 79 -22.71 4.75 10.29
C ARG A 79 -21.87 3.54 10.70
N GLN A 80 -21.93 2.48 9.90
CA GLN A 80 -20.89 1.45 9.95
C GLN A 80 -19.57 2.13 9.57
N GLY A 81 -18.59 2.11 10.48
CA GLY A 81 -17.26 2.65 10.21
C GLY A 81 -16.61 2.00 9.00
N PHE A 82 -15.48 2.53 8.55
CA PHE A 82 -14.70 1.90 7.50
C PHE A 82 -14.19 0.52 7.95
N PRO A 83 -14.13 -0.48 7.04
CA PRO A 83 -13.43 -1.73 7.33
C PRO A 83 -11.98 -1.45 7.68
N ILE A 84 -11.38 -2.30 8.53
CA ILE A 84 -10.04 -2.09 9.09
C ILE A 84 -8.98 -1.87 8.01
N GLU A 85 -9.07 -2.61 6.91
CA GLU A 85 -8.19 -2.51 5.73
C GLU A 85 -8.21 -1.09 5.15
N LEU A 86 -9.40 -0.49 5.01
CA LEU A 86 -9.53 0.88 4.52
C LEU A 86 -9.06 1.92 5.54
N ILE A 87 -9.13 1.63 6.84
CA ILE A 87 -8.61 2.53 7.86
C ILE A 87 -7.09 2.64 7.74
N GLU A 88 -6.38 1.52 7.55
CA GLU A 88 -4.93 1.51 7.36
C GLU A 88 -4.52 2.34 6.14
N ASP A 89 -5.24 2.17 5.01
CA ASP A 89 -4.99 2.96 3.80
C ASP A 89 -5.23 4.45 4.01
N LEU A 90 -6.29 4.82 4.75
CA LEU A 90 -6.58 6.22 5.07
C LEU A 90 -5.49 6.82 5.98
N ILE A 91 -4.95 6.05 6.94
CA ILE A 91 -3.86 6.47 7.81
C ILE A 91 -2.59 6.70 6.99
N MET A 92 -2.25 5.77 6.09
CA MET A 92 -1.12 5.93 5.17
C MET A 92 -1.30 7.18 4.30
N LEU A 93 -2.51 7.41 3.82
CA LEU A 93 -2.82 8.57 3.00
C LEU A 93 -2.68 9.90 3.76
N ASP A 94 -3.11 9.95 5.02
CA ASP A 94 -2.88 11.11 5.90
C ASP A 94 -1.40 11.32 6.17
N TYR A 95 -0.64 10.24 6.41
CA TYR A 95 0.81 10.33 6.54
C TYR A 95 1.45 10.93 5.28
N CYS A 96 1.09 10.44 4.09
CA CYS A 96 1.59 10.96 2.82
C CYS A 96 1.20 12.43 2.58
N HIS A 97 -0.02 12.83 2.95
CA HIS A 97 -0.46 14.22 2.84
C HIS A 97 0.35 15.15 3.74
N ASN A 98 0.67 14.70 4.96
CA ASN A 98 1.45 15.47 5.93
C ASN A 98 2.97 15.29 5.79
N TYR A 99 3.42 14.39 4.90
CA TYR A 99 4.83 14.12 4.69
C TYR A 99 5.52 15.35 4.10
N ARG A 100 6.28 16.03 4.95
CA ARG A 100 7.15 17.13 4.57
C ARG A 100 8.59 16.63 4.58
N PRO A 101 9.22 16.39 3.41
CA PRO A 101 10.61 15.94 3.38
C PRO A 101 11.50 16.96 4.11
N GLY A 102 12.23 16.49 5.12
CA GLY A 102 13.14 17.30 5.94
C GLY A 102 12.56 17.83 7.27
N LEU A 103 11.30 17.53 7.61
CA LEU A 103 10.75 17.80 8.94
C LEU A 103 10.50 16.46 9.66
N PRO A 104 11.13 16.18 10.83
CA PRO A 104 10.84 14.96 11.56
C PRO A 104 9.36 14.94 11.98
N PRO A 105 8.71 13.76 12.01
CA PRO A 105 7.34 13.66 12.48
C PRO A 105 7.27 14.23 13.90
N ALA A 106 6.38 15.19 14.11
CA ALA A 106 6.19 15.77 15.43
C ALA A 106 5.68 14.67 16.37
N LEU A 107 6.52 14.26 17.33
CA LEU A 107 6.12 13.41 18.43
C LEU A 107 5.04 14.18 19.23
N LYS A 108 3.80 13.70 19.17
CA LYS A 108 2.71 14.14 20.04
C LYS A 108 2.67 13.25 21.27
#